data_AF-A0A532E307-F1
#
_entry.id   AF-A0A532E307-F1
#
_cell.length_a   1.000
_cell.length_b   1.000
_cell.length_c   1.000
_cell.angle_alpha   90.00
_cell.angle_beta   90.00
_cell.angle_gamma   90.00
#
_symmetry.space_group_name_H-M   'P 1'
#
loop_
_entity.id
_entity.type
_entity.pdbx_description
1 polymer ?
#
loop_
_entity_poly.entity_id
_entity_poly.type
_entity_poly.pdbx_seq_one_letter_code
_entity_poly.pdbx_strand_id
1 'polypeptide(L)'
;MDLEELLQRAMNTIAQSDPIIKLLQQVRMGKMKAGDAGLRVVIEAWFGTYEKVLRTEGLTQAALRRLDPAPRVAVLLDAGVLQADHPSVQGLERAFSQAISQAPVG
;
A
#
# COMPACT_ATOMS: atom_id res chain seq x y z
N MET A 1 12.01 -7.09 -19.67
CA MET A 1 11.13 -7.61 -18.60
C MET A 1 9.73 -7.50 -19.15
N ASP A 2 8.98 -8.60 -19.14
CA ASP A 2 7.57 -8.56 -19.53
C ASP A 2 6.80 -7.66 -18.54
N LEU A 3 5.77 -6.94 -19.00
CA LEU A 3 4.89 -6.14 -18.16
C LEU A 3 4.24 -7.01 -17.07
N GLU A 4 3.83 -8.24 -17.40
CA GLU A 4 3.20 -9.12 -16.42
C GLU A 4 4.23 -9.60 -15.37
N GLU A 5 5.48 -9.87 -15.76
CA GLU A 5 6.56 -10.19 -14.81
C GLU A 5 6.86 -9.01 -13.88
N LEU A 6 6.91 -7.79 -14.44
CA LEU A 6 7.13 -6.57 -13.69
C LEU A 6 6.00 -6.35 -12.67
N LEU A 7 4.76 -6.51 -13.11
CA LEU A 7 3.58 -6.38 -12.27
C LEU A 7 3.55 -7.45 -11.19
N GLN A 8 3.84 -8.71 -11.52
CA GLN A 8 3.90 -9.78 -10.54
C GLN A 8 4.96 -9.52 -9.48
N ARG A 9 6.13 -9.00 -9.87
CA ARG A 9 7.19 -8.59 -8.95
C ARG A 9 6.74 -7.42 -8.05
N ALA A 10 6.06 -6.43 -8.60
CA ALA A 10 5.48 -5.32 -7.85
C ALA A 10 4.47 -5.81 -6.81
N MET A 11 3.51 -6.65 -7.21
CA MET A 11 2.52 -7.27 -6.33
C MET A 11 3.18 -8.07 -5.20
N ASN A 12 4.17 -8.90 -5.53
CA ASN A 12 4.91 -9.70 -4.55
C ASN A 12 5.66 -8.81 -3.55
N THR A 13 6.26 -7.70 -4.02
CA THR A 13 6.99 -6.76 -3.15
C THR A 13 6.06 -6.09 -2.14
N ILE A 14 4.88 -5.65 -2.58
CA ILE A 14 3.84 -5.06 -1.70
C ILE A 14 3.31 -6.11 -0.71
N ALA A 15 3.02 -7.33 -1.18
CA ALA A 15 2.46 -8.39 -0.36
C ALA A 15 3.41 -8.86 0.75
N GLN A 16 4.72 -8.87 0.49
CA GLN A 16 5.73 -9.29 1.48
C GLN A 16 5.81 -8.35 2.68
N SER A 17 5.51 -7.06 2.50
CA SER A 17 5.50 -6.06 3.57
C SER A 17 4.09 -5.72 4.07
N ASP A 18 3.04 -6.42 3.60
CA ASP A 18 1.65 -6.10 3.91
C ASP A 18 1.33 -6.27 5.42
N PRO A 19 0.96 -5.19 6.13
CA PRO A 19 0.67 -5.23 7.57
C PRO A 19 -0.62 -6.00 7.89
N ILE A 20 -1.52 -6.17 6.91
CA ILE A 20 -2.82 -6.83 7.10
C ILE A 20 -2.63 -8.31 7.47
N ILE A 21 -1.68 -8.98 6.81
CA ILE A 21 -1.48 -10.42 6.96
C ILE A 21 -1.00 -10.78 8.37
N LYS A 22 -0.14 -9.96 8.98
CA LYS A 22 0.54 -10.32 10.24
C LYS A 22 0.04 -9.55 11.44
N LEU A 23 -0.10 -8.23 11.34
CA LEU A 23 -0.29 -7.37 12.50
C LEU A 23 -1.75 -6.98 12.70
N LEU A 24 -2.48 -6.75 11.61
CA LEU A 24 -3.90 -6.40 11.72
C LEU A 24 -4.73 -7.52 12.36
N GLN A 25 -4.39 -8.78 12.08
CA GLN A 25 -5.02 -9.91 12.76
C GLN A 25 -4.81 -9.84 14.28
N GLN A 26 -3.62 -9.43 14.75
CA GLN A 26 -3.36 -9.28 16.19
C GLN A 26 -4.19 -8.15 16.80
N VAL A 27 -4.38 -7.05 16.07
CA VAL A 27 -5.26 -5.94 16.50
C VAL A 27 -6.71 -6.39 16.62
N ARG A 28 -7.21 -7.10 15.60
CA ARG A 28 -8.58 -7.64 15.60
C ARG A 28 -8.82 -8.66 16.72
N MET A 29 -7.79 -9.39 17.10
CA MET A 29 -7.83 -10.34 18.23
C MET A 29 -7.63 -9.67 19.60
N GLY A 30 -7.43 -8.35 19.67
CA GLY A 30 -7.15 -7.62 20.91
C GLY A 30 -5.75 -7.89 21.51
N LYS A 31 -4.87 -8.57 20.77
CA LYS A 31 -3.49 -8.87 21.19
C LYS A 31 -2.53 -7.69 21.00
N MET A 32 -2.91 -6.74 20.16
CA MET A 32 -2.16 -5.51 19.91
C MET A 32 -3.12 -4.32 19.91
N LYS A 33 -2.70 -3.18 20.46
CA LYS A 33 -3.50 -1.95 20.41
C LYS A 33 -3.35 -1.29 19.04
N ALA A 34 -4.43 -0.76 18.49
CA ALA A 34 -4.40 -0.10 17.18
C ALA A 34 -3.46 1.13 17.15
N GLY A 35 -3.29 1.81 18.29
CA GLY A 35 -2.38 2.95 18.42
C GLY A 35 -0.93 2.59 18.81
N ASP A 36 -0.56 1.32 18.78
CA ASP A 36 0.78 0.88 19.17
C ASP A 36 1.87 1.46 18.25
N ALA A 37 2.97 1.93 18.83
CA ALA A 37 4.05 2.56 18.08
C ALA A 37 4.72 1.60 17.08
N GLY A 38 4.84 0.32 17.43
CA GLY A 38 5.40 -0.69 16.52
C GLY A 38 4.52 -0.90 15.29
N LEU A 39 3.20 -0.86 15.47
CA LEU A 39 2.24 -0.98 14.37
C LEU A 39 2.31 0.20 13.41
N ARG A 40 2.45 1.42 13.95
CA ARG A 40 2.66 2.63 13.15
C ARG A 40 3.91 2.53 12.30
N VAL A 41 5.04 2.10 12.88
CA VAL A 41 6.31 1.93 12.14
C VAL A 41 6.15 0.95 10.97
N VAL A 42 5.44 -0.16 11.16
CA VAL A 42 5.23 -1.13 10.08
C VAL A 42 4.36 -0.55 8.96
N ILE A 43 3.32 0.21 9.31
CA ILE A 43 2.46 0.86 8.32
C ILE A 43 3.21 1.91 7.51
N GLU A 44 3.99 2.77 8.18
CA GLU A 44 4.82 3.76 7.48
C GLU A 44 5.85 3.09 6.56
N ALA A 45 6.46 2.00 7.01
CA ALA A 45 7.37 1.21 6.17
C ALA A 45 6.65 0.62 4.95
N TRP A 46 5.43 0.10 5.13
CA TRP A 46 4.61 -0.44 4.05
C TRP A 46 4.21 0.64 3.04
N PHE A 47 3.80 1.83 3.50
CA PHE A 47 3.56 2.98 2.63
C PHE A 47 4.79 3.36 1.81
N GLY A 48 5.97 3.42 2.45
CA GLY A 48 7.22 3.66 1.75
C GLY A 48 7.57 2.58 0.71
N THR A 49 7.26 1.30 0.98
CA THR A 49 7.38 0.23 -0.03
C THR A 49 6.42 0.46 -1.20
N TYR A 50 5.17 0.82 -0.91
CA TYR A 50 4.15 1.05 -1.91
C TYR A 50 4.52 2.19 -2.86
N GLU A 51 4.94 3.33 -2.31
CA GLU A 51 5.39 4.48 -3.10
C GLU A 51 6.56 4.14 -4.03
N LYS A 52 7.54 3.34 -3.55
CA LYS A 52 8.66 2.87 -4.39
C LYS A 52 8.18 2.00 -5.54
N VAL A 53 7.23 1.11 -5.29
CA VAL A 53 6.65 0.26 -6.32
C VAL A 53 5.90 1.08 -7.36
N LEU A 54 5.10 2.07 -6.95
CA LEU A 54 4.35 2.95 -7.85
C LEU A 54 5.26 3.79 -8.76
N ARG A 55 6.49 4.09 -8.33
CA ARG A 55 7.50 4.80 -9.12
C ARG A 55 8.30 3.90 -10.07
N THR A 56 7.98 2.62 -10.13
CA THR A 56 8.69 1.69 -11.02
C THR A 56 8.33 1.99 -12.47
N GLU A 57 9.34 2.31 -13.28
CA GLU A 57 9.17 2.55 -14.71
C GLU A 57 8.66 1.31 -15.44
N GLY A 58 7.87 1.53 -16.49
CA GLY A 58 7.35 0.46 -17.35
C GLY A 58 5.98 -0.09 -16.95
N LEU A 59 5.42 0.31 -15.81
CA LEU A 59 4.03 -0.01 -15.46
C LEU A 59 3.06 0.85 -16.29
N THR A 60 2.06 0.21 -16.90
CA THR A 60 0.96 0.92 -17.57
C THR A 60 -0.12 1.36 -16.58
N GLN A 61 -1.03 2.21 -17.03
CA GLN A 61 -2.21 2.57 -16.23
C GLN A 61 -3.03 1.34 -15.81
N ALA A 62 -3.21 0.35 -16.69
CA ALA A 62 -3.94 -0.87 -16.34
C ALA A 62 -3.21 -1.69 -15.26
N ALA A 63 -1.89 -1.80 -15.35
CA ALA A 63 -1.07 -2.47 -14.33
C ALA A 63 -1.14 -1.74 -12.98
N LEU A 64 -1.03 -0.41 -12.98
CA LEU A 64 -1.14 0.39 -11.77
C LEU A 64 -2.52 0.27 -11.10
N ARG A 65 -3.63 0.20 -11.86
CA ARG A 65 -4.96 -0.04 -11.27
C ARG A 65 -5.06 -1.38 -10.53
N ARG A 66 -4.28 -2.40 -10.92
CA ARG A 66 -4.18 -3.68 -10.17
C ARG A 66 -3.38 -3.52 -8.87
N LEU A 67 -2.61 -2.45 -8.75
CA LEU A 67 -1.87 -2.02 -7.57
C LEU A 67 -2.58 -0.87 -6.85
N ASP A 68 -3.91 -0.82 -6.87
CA ASP A 68 -4.65 0.18 -6.12
C ASP A 68 -4.43 -0.01 -4.60
N PRO A 69 -3.91 1.01 -3.88
CA PRO A 69 -3.74 0.93 -2.44
C PRO A 69 -5.06 1.03 -1.66
N ALA A 70 -6.11 1.62 -2.23
CA ALA A 70 -7.34 1.98 -1.52
C ALA A 70 -8.01 0.82 -0.78
N PRO A 71 -8.15 -0.40 -1.34
CA PRO A 71 -8.76 -1.51 -0.62
C PRO A 71 -8.01 -1.90 0.67
N ARG A 72 -6.68 -1.77 0.66
CA ARG A 72 -5.85 -2.09 1.83
C ARG A 72 -5.86 -0.96 2.86
N VAL A 73 -5.82 0.29 2.39
CA VAL A 73 -5.95 1.47 3.26
C VAL A 73 -7.29 1.45 4.01
N ALA A 74 -8.40 1.15 3.32
CA ALA A 74 -9.72 1.04 3.94
C ALA A 74 -9.73 0.03 5.10
N VAL A 75 -9.12 -1.14 4.92
CA VAL A 75 -9.01 -2.17 5.96
C VAL A 75 -8.21 -1.70 7.18
N LEU A 76 -7.18 -0.87 6.99
CA LEU A 76 -6.38 -0.32 8.09
C LEU A 76 -7.12 0.80 8.84
N LEU A 77 -7.92 1.60 8.13
CA LEU A 77 -8.81 2.61 8.71
C LEU A 77 -9.92 1.95 9.55
N ASP A 78 -10.59 0.94 8.99
CA ASP A 78 -11.67 0.21 9.66
C ASP A 78 -11.21 -0.47 10.96
N ALA A 79 -9.97 -0.94 10.99
CA ALA A 79 -9.37 -1.51 12.20
C ALA A 79 -8.92 -0.47 13.24
N GLY A 80 -9.10 0.83 12.95
CA GLY A 80 -8.70 1.95 13.79
C GLY A 80 -7.18 2.13 13.92
N VAL A 81 -6.41 1.46 13.07
CA VAL A 81 -4.95 1.49 13.11
C VAL A 81 -4.40 2.74 12.43
N LEU A 82 -5.05 3.15 11.34
CA LEU A 82 -4.85 4.43 10.70
C LEU A 82 -6.05 5.34 10.96
N GLN A 83 -5.80 6.64 10.95
CA GLN A 83 -6.85 7.66 10.92
C GLN A 83 -6.94 8.22 9.50
N ALA A 84 -8.13 8.65 9.08
CA ALA A 84 -8.36 9.13 7.72
C ALA A 84 -7.59 10.44 7.42
N ASP A 85 -7.29 11.23 8.45
CA ASP A 85 -6.50 12.46 8.35
C ASP A 85 -4.98 12.21 8.38
N HIS A 86 -4.54 10.95 8.43
CA HIS A 86 -3.13 10.62 8.50
C HIS A 86 -2.38 11.09 7.24
N PRO A 87 -1.30 11.90 7.37
CA PRO A 87 -0.60 12.48 6.22
C PRO A 87 -0.13 11.43 5.19
N SER A 88 0.31 10.26 5.64
CA SER A 88 0.79 9.19 4.77
C SER A 88 -0.31 8.55 3.90
N VAL A 89 -1.57 8.58 4.35
CA VAL A 89 -2.72 8.15 3.51
C VAL A 89 -2.87 9.10 2.33
N GLN A 90 -2.91 10.40 2.60
CA GLN A 90 -2.99 11.42 1.55
C GLN A 90 -1.75 11.41 0.64
N GLY A 91 -0.57 11.14 1.20
CA GLY A 91 0.67 11.00 0.44
C GLY A 91 0.60 9.85 -0.56
N LEU A 92 0.14 8.69 -0.12
CA LEU A 92 -0.01 7.51 -0.97
C LEU A 92 -1.08 7.71 -2.06
N GLU A 93 -2.22 8.31 -1.72
CA GLU A 93 -3.27 8.65 -2.71
C GLU A 93 -2.75 9.58 -3.81
N ARG A 94 -1.98 10.60 -3.43
CA ARG A 94 -1.33 11.51 -4.38
C ARG A 94 -0.29 10.77 -5.22
N ALA A 95 0.55 9.95 -4.62
CA ALA A 95 1.56 9.17 -5.33
C ALA A 95 0.92 8.22 -6.35
N PHE A 96 -0.16 7.54 -5.99
CA PHE A 96 -0.92 6.68 -6.88
C PHE A 96 -1.55 7.46 -8.04
N SER A 97 -2.22 8.58 -7.74
CA SER A 97 -2.83 9.43 -8.76
C SER A 97 -1.80 10.00 -9.75
N GLN A 98 -0.61 10.36 -9.26
CA GLN A 98 0.51 10.81 -10.08
C GLN A 98 1.09 9.69 -10.94
N ALA A 99 1.27 8.50 -10.37
CA ALA A 99 1.76 7.35 -11.14
C ALA A 99 0.80 7.00 -12.29
N ILE A 100 -0.51 6.99 -12.03
CA ILE A 100 -1.53 6.75 -13.06
C ILE A 100 -1.50 7.83 -14.15
N SER A 101 -1.40 9.11 -13.79
CA SER A 101 -1.43 10.19 -14.78
C SER A 101 -0.19 10.27 -15.67
N GLN A 102 0.94 9.77 -15.18
CA GLN A 102 2.22 9.77 -15.90
C GLN A 102 2.45 8.46 -16.69
N ALA A 103 1.75 7.39 -16.34
CA ALA A 103 1.92 6.09 -16.98
C ALA A 103 1.29 6.05 -18.39
N PRO A 104 1.89 5.27 -19.32
CA PRO A 104 1.32 5.06 -20.63
C PRO A 104 -0.05 4.40 -20.54
N VAL A 105 -0.93 4.82 -21.46
CA VAL A 105 -2.21 4.15 -21.70
C VAL A 105 -1.90 2.81 -22.38
N GLY A 106 -2.00 1.73 -21.62
CA GLY A 106 -1.72 0.37 -22.06
C GLY A 106 -2.37 -0.63 -21.12
#